data_AF-A0A820LF46-F1
#
_entry.id   AF-A0A820LF46-F1
#
_cell.length_a   1.000
_cell.length_b   1.000
_cell.length_c   1.000
_cell.angle_alpha   90.00
_cell.angle_beta   90.00
_cell.angle_gamma   90.00
#
_symmetry.space_group_name_H-M   'P 1'
#
loop_
_entity.id
_entity.type
_entity.pdbx_description
1 polymer ?
#
loop_
_entity_poly.entity_id
_entity_poly.type
_entity_poly.pdbx_seq_one_letter_code
_entity_poly.pdbx_strand_id
1 'polypeptide(L)'
;MNDLEDLIKDQLCRFLKVNYFPMLLPDVAWILTYLKPQTNNKSTQIIQRIFQKSDSLQISIEQYLDSRSYSITSNEFPLVRDILIRSYNSKLMHNINRPEYLLRMLTYRKEHKIDHFIEWFKCFLCETDENWIKYQDLVCHWTNCFVKDQIALFEIMKQVDSLIDLWIKVAPNNNQRSDFFVTHMVTQCYSLENVNNLLKNALHTVNNEKFLEAFKKEYEKEKLVNGKGRLRNLKDPTNPLFQLMNIAEEHKRQNKIVEDLIILAASMIEVGDNELLNDTFNNPSRSTFVYLILFDKSLSSLSIHKIIINRLSQQWTKWEQGTLLASDIRTWENFPKEQKAIFHEIWSLVAKE
;
A
#
# COMPACT_ATOMS: atom_id res chain seq x y z
N MET A 1 -54.29 20.69 -9.65
CA MET A 1 -52.84 20.37 -9.48
C MET A 1 -52.58 19.59 -8.19
N ASN A 2 -53.41 19.74 -7.14
CA ASN A 2 -53.35 18.92 -5.91
C ASN A 2 -53.87 17.48 -6.10
N ASP A 3 -54.77 17.24 -7.05
CA ASP A 3 -55.46 15.94 -7.17
C ASP A 3 -54.55 14.77 -7.55
N LEU A 4 -53.55 15.01 -8.40
CA LEU A 4 -52.56 13.98 -8.77
C LEU A 4 -51.58 13.70 -7.62
N GLU A 5 -51.21 14.73 -6.86
CA GLU A 5 -50.36 14.62 -5.68
C GLU A 5 -51.08 13.83 -4.57
N ASP A 6 -52.34 14.15 -4.31
CA ASP A 6 -53.17 13.46 -3.33
C ASP A 6 -53.47 12.01 -3.75
N LEU A 7 -53.67 11.74 -5.06
CA LEU A 7 -53.86 10.39 -5.58
C LEU A 7 -52.59 9.53 -5.47
N ILE A 8 -51.44 10.07 -5.87
CA ILE A 8 -50.14 9.38 -5.73
C ILE A 8 -49.85 9.10 -4.25
N LYS A 9 -50.12 10.09 -3.38
CA LYS A 9 -49.94 9.97 -1.94
C LYS A 9 -50.87 8.92 -1.34
N ASP A 10 -52.15 8.90 -1.71
CA ASP A 10 -53.10 7.91 -1.21
C ASP A 10 -52.76 6.50 -1.68
N GLN A 11 -52.38 6.31 -2.95
CA GLN A 11 -51.96 5.01 -3.47
C GLN A 11 -50.66 4.51 -2.83
N LEU A 12 -49.65 5.36 -2.68
CA LEU A 12 -48.39 5.01 -2.01
C LEU A 12 -48.59 4.79 -0.52
N CYS A 13 -49.37 5.63 0.17
CA CYS A 13 -49.67 5.43 1.58
C CYS A 13 -50.49 4.16 1.81
N ARG A 14 -51.41 3.79 0.92
CA ARG A 14 -52.11 2.50 0.98
C ARG A 14 -51.14 1.35 0.76
N PHE A 15 -50.27 1.43 -0.26
CA PHE A 15 -49.24 0.41 -0.51
C PHE A 15 -48.31 0.21 0.71
N LEU A 16 -47.90 1.30 1.35
CA LEU A 16 -47.00 1.30 2.51
C LEU A 16 -47.69 0.98 3.85
N LYS A 17 -49.02 1.13 3.96
CA LYS A 17 -49.80 0.81 5.17
C LYS A 17 -50.39 -0.59 5.17
N VAL A 18 -50.61 -1.19 3.99
CA VAL A 18 -51.43 -2.40 3.86
C VAL A 18 -50.62 -3.69 4.10
N ASN A 19 -49.28 -3.70 4.09
CA ASN A 19 -48.53 -4.94 4.32
C ASN A 19 -47.22 -4.74 5.09
N TYR A 20 -46.99 -5.61 6.08
CA TYR A 20 -45.67 -6.21 6.30
C TYR A 20 -45.33 -7.01 5.04
N PHE A 21 -44.76 -6.36 4.03
CA PHE A 21 -44.36 -7.07 2.82
C PHE A 21 -42.87 -7.38 2.90
N PRO A 22 -42.44 -8.65 2.75
CA PRO A 22 -41.03 -8.96 2.64
C PRO A 22 -40.49 -8.23 1.41
N MET A 23 -39.63 -7.24 1.64
CA MET A 23 -39.06 -6.44 0.57
C MET A 23 -38.13 -7.32 -0.27
N LEU A 24 -38.31 -7.33 -1.58
CA LEU A 24 -37.43 -8.05 -2.51
C LEU A 24 -36.48 -7.08 -3.21
N LEU A 25 -35.42 -7.62 -3.81
CA LEU A 25 -34.42 -6.85 -4.55
C LEU A 25 -35.03 -5.86 -5.59
N PRO A 26 -36.06 -6.24 -6.37
CA PRO A 26 -36.69 -5.33 -7.33
C PRO A 26 -37.39 -4.14 -6.67
N ASP A 27 -38.00 -4.34 -5.50
CA ASP A 27 -38.72 -3.29 -4.77
C ASP A 27 -37.73 -2.22 -4.28
N VAL A 28 -36.59 -2.67 -3.72
CA VAL A 28 -35.49 -1.81 -3.29
C VAL A 28 -34.92 -1.00 -4.46
N ALA A 29 -34.67 -1.65 -5.61
CA ALA A 29 -34.14 -1.00 -6.80
C ALA A 29 -35.10 0.07 -7.36
N TRP A 30 -36.41 -0.20 -7.30
CA TRP A 30 -37.43 0.76 -7.68
C TRP A 30 -37.45 1.97 -6.74
N ILE A 31 -37.45 1.76 -5.42
CA ILE A 31 -37.38 2.84 -4.41
C ILE A 31 -36.16 3.74 -4.64
N LEU A 32 -34.98 3.14 -4.84
CA LEU A 32 -33.73 3.87 -5.07
C LEU A 32 -33.75 4.71 -6.35
N THR A 33 -34.54 4.32 -7.35
CA THR A 33 -34.68 5.08 -8.61
C THR A 33 -35.33 6.45 -8.37
N TYR A 34 -36.27 6.55 -7.44
CA TYR A 34 -36.93 7.81 -7.08
C TYR A 34 -36.16 8.63 -6.04
N LEU A 35 -35.29 7.99 -5.24
CA LEU A 35 -34.44 8.69 -4.27
C LEU A 35 -33.22 9.37 -4.91
N LYS A 36 -32.81 8.95 -6.11
CA LYS A 36 -31.80 9.65 -6.91
C LYS A 36 -32.23 11.11 -7.15
N PRO A 37 -31.34 12.09 -7.00
CA PRO A 37 -31.65 13.47 -7.37
C PRO A 37 -31.96 13.51 -8.88
N GLN A 38 -33.23 13.69 -9.22
CA GLN A 38 -33.68 13.96 -10.58
C GLN A 38 -34.27 15.36 -10.70
N THR A 39 -34.03 15.93 -11.87
CA THR A 39 -34.36 17.28 -12.35
C THR A 39 -35.84 17.65 -12.12
N ASN A 40 -36.09 18.73 -11.35
CA ASN A 40 -37.32 19.56 -11.25
C ASN A 40 -38.73 18.91 -11.36
N ASN A 41 -38.86 17.58 -11.28
CA ASN A 41 -40.13 16.88 -11.44
C ASN A 41 -40.88 16.87 -10.10
N LYS A 42 -42.01 17.56 -10.05
CA LYS A 42 -42.87 17.66 -8.85
C LYS A 42 -43.31 16.29 -8.34
N SER A 43 -43.64 15.35 -9.23
CA SER A 43 -44.05 13.99 -8.84
C SER A 43 -42.92 13.24 -8.14
N THR A 44 -41.68 13.37 -8.62
CA THR A 44 -40.51 12.75 -7.98
C THR A 44 -40.26 13.35 -6.59
N GLN A 45 -40.39 14.67 -6.42
CA GLN A 45 -40.24 15.33 -5.12
C GLN A 45 -41.32 14.89 -4.11
N ILE A 46 -42.55 14.68 -4.57
CA ILE A 46 -43.65 14.16 -3.74
C ILE A 46 -43.34 12.74 -3.27
N ILE A 47 -42.94 11.86 -4.20
CA ILE A 47 -42.57 10.47 -3.89
C ILE A 47 -41.41 10.42 -2.89
N GLN A 48 -40.37 11.24 -3.09
CA GLN A 48 -39.24 11.36 -2.16
C GLN A 48 -39.69 11.77 -0.75
N ARG A 49 -40.58 12.77 -0.64
CA ARG A 49 -41.12 13.20 0.66
C ARG A 49 -41.93 12.10 1.35
N ILE A 50 -42.69 11.31 0.59
CA ILE A 50 -43.47 10.19 1.13
C ILE A 50 -42.53 9.12 1.67
N PHE A 51 -41.50 8.73 0.90
CA PHE A 51 -40.52 7.73 1.35
C PHE A 51 -39.77 8.20 2.60
N GLN A 52 -39.28 9.44 2.62
CA GLN A 52 -38.55 9.99 3.77
C GLN A 52 -39.36 10.03 5.07
N LYS A 53 -40.70 10.01 5.01
CA LYS A 53 -41.60 10.07 6.17
C LYS A 53 -42.29 8.74 6.51
N SER A 54 -41.98 7.66 5.80
CA SER A 54 -42.67 6.38 5.97
C SER A 54 -41.91 5.46 6.93
N ASP A 55 -42.41 5.32 8.15
CA ASP A 55 -41.82 4.42 9.15
C ASP A 55 -41.90 2.94 8.71
N SER A 56 -43.00 2.54 8.06
CA SER A 56 -43.16 1.18 7.53
C SER A 56 -42.13 0.84 6.45
N LEU A 57 -41.81 1.80 5.57
CA LEU A 57 -40.74 1.65 4.58
C LEU A 57 -39.38 1.49 5.26
N GLN A 58 -39.11 2.29 6.30
CA GLN A 58 -37.86 2.21 7.06
C GLN A 58 -37.69 0.84 7.71
N ILE A 59 -38.72 0.36 8.42
CA ILE A 59 -38.73 -0.97 9.05
C ILE A 59 -38.50 -2.07 8.01
N SER A 60 -39.13 -1.95 6.83
CA SER A 60 -38.98 -2.95 5.76
C SER A 60 -37.57 -2.96 5.16
N ILE A 61 -36.93 -1.79 5.02
CA ILE A 61 -35.52 -1.69 4.60
C ILE A 61 -34.60 -2.26 5.68
N GLU A 62 -34.86 -1.99 6.95
CA GLU A 62 -34.09 -2.53 8.08
C GLU A 62 -34.16 -4.07 8.10
N GLN A 63 -35.38 -4.63 8.03
CA GLN A 63 -35.60 -6.08 7.95
C GLN A 63 -34.95 -6.69 6.71
N TYR A 64 -34.99 -6.00 5.56
CA TYR A 64 -34.30 -6.43 4.36
C TYR A 64 -32.79 -6.50 4.60
N LEU A 65 -32.18 -5.43 5.13
CA LEU A 65 -30.75 -5.40 5.42
C LEU A 65 -30.35 -6.44 6.46
N ASP A 66 -31.15 -6.66 7.50
CA ASP A 66 -30.91 -7.69 8.52
C ASP A 66 -30.99 -9.10 7.91
N SER A 67 -31.98 -9.38 7.06
CA SER A 67 -32.08 -10.66 6.36
C SER A 67 -30.92 -10.94 5.41
N ARG A 68 -30.28 -9.87 4.90
CA ARG A 68 -29.16 -9.92 3.95
C ARG A 68 -27.79 -9.78 4.60
N SER A 69 -27.73 -9.38 5.86
CA SER A 69 -26.48 -9.06 6.57
C SER A 69 -25.44 -10.20 6.58
N TYR A 70 -25.84 -11.43 6.24
CA TYR A 70 -24.99 -12.62 6.18
C TYR A 70 -24.83 -13.24 4.78
N SER A 71 -25.42 -12.72 3.70
CA SER A 71 -25.37 -13.40 2.38
C SER A 71 -25.61 -12.48 1.17
N ILE A 72 -24.89 -11.35 1.11
CA ILE A 72 -24.99 -10.45 -0.05
C ILE A 72 -24.12 -10.99 -1.19
N THR A 73 -24.77 -11.34 -2.30
CA THR A 73 -24.08 -11.72 -3.53
C THR A 73 -23.39 -10.51 -4.18
N SER A 74 -22.42 -10.74 -5.08
CA SER A 74 -21.80 -9.66 -5.88
C SER A 74 -22.80 -8.74 -6.57
N ASN A 75 -23.92 -9.30 -7.00
CA ASN A 75 -24.94 -8.57 -7.78
C ASN A 75 -25.83 -7.70 -6.89
N GLU A 76 -26.00 -8.08 -5.62
CA GLU A 76 -26.81 -7.34 -4.64
C GLU A 76 -26.00 -6.24 -3.95
N PHE A 77 -24.67 -6.37 -3.93
CA PHE A 77 -23.77 -5.45 -3.25
C PHE A 77 -23.90 -3.98 -3.71
N PRO A 78 -23.93 -3.65 -5.02
CA PRO A 78 -24.07 -2.26 -5.46
C PRO A 78 -25.37 -1.61 -4.96
N LEU A 79 -26.43 -2.40 -4.83
CA LEU A 79 -27.73 -1.93 -4.36
C LEU A 79 -27.71 -1.66 -2.86
N VAL A 80 -27.21 -2.60 -2.06
CA VAL A 80 -27.07 -2.44 -0.61
C VAL A 80 -26.14 -1.27 -0.28
N ARG A 81 -25.04 -1.12 -1.02
CA ARG A 81 -24.17 0.05 -0.97
C ARG A 81 -24.94 1.34 -1.22
N ASP A 82 -25.72 1.40 -2.30
CA ASP A 82 -26.46 2.59 -2.66
C ASP A 82 -27.50 2.98 -1.58
N ILE A 83 -28.13 2.01 -0.92
CA ILE A 83 -29.02 2.22 0.23
C ILE A 83 -28.24 2.86 1.39
N LEU A 84 -27.13 2.25 1.80
CA LEU A 84 -26.41 2.60 3.02
C LEU A 84 -25.66 3.93 2.92
N ILE A 85 -25.16 4.30 1.74
CA ILE A 85 -24.10 5.33 1.63
C ILE A 85 -24.59 6.65 1.06
N ARG A 86 -25.56 6.61 0.15
CA ARG A 86 -25.90 7.83 -0.59
C ARG A 86 -26.50 8.88 0.34
N SER A 87 -25.92 10.07 0.31
CA SER A 87 -26.23 11.18 1.23
C SER A 87 -27.72 11.57 1.22
N TYR A 88 -28.41 11.42 0.09
CA TYR A 88 -29.84 11.68 -0.04
C TYR A 88 -30.74 10.62 0.64
N ASN A 89 -30.18 9.47 1.03
CA ASN A 89 -30.87 8.46 1.86
C ASN A 89 -30.72 8.74 3.36
N SER A 90 -29.97 9.77 3.77
CA SER A 90 -29.77 10.13 5.20
C SER A 90 -31.07 10.22 5.98
N LYS A 91 -32.10 10.84 5.42
CA LYS A 91 -33.43 10.96 6.06
C LYS A 91 -34.20 9.64 6.11
N LEU A 92 -34.11 8.80 5.08
CA LEU A 92 -34.77 7.49 5.07
C LEU A 92 -34.08 6.51 6.02
N MET A 93 -32.77 6.65 6.20
CA MET A 93 -31.92 5.70 6.91
C MET A 93 -31.41 6.26 8.25
N HIS A 94 -32.04 7.30 8.78
CA HIS A 94 -31.53 8.03 9.95
C HIS A 94 -31.47 7.17 11.22
N ASN A 95 -32.34 6.17 11.34
CA ASN A 95 -32.38 5.23 12.46
C ASN A 95 -31.45 4.02 12.27
N ILE A 96 -30.89 3.84 11.06
CA ILE A 96 -30.05 2.69 10.74
C ILE A 96 -28.59 3.03 11.07
N ASN A 97 -28.01 2.26 11.99
CA ASN A 97 -26.60 2.35 12.33
C ASN A 97 -25.73 1.79 11.19
N ARG A 98 -25.48 2.61 10.17
CA ARG A 98 -24.74 2.20 8.95
C ARG A 98 -23.41 1.51 9.29
N PRO A 99 -22.55 2.06 10.18
CA PRO A 99 -21.30 1.39 10.56
C PRO A 99 -21.48 -0.05 11.06
N GLU A 100 -22.51 -0.31 11.86
CA GLU A 100 -22.78 -1.64 12.40
C GLU A 100 -23.24 -2.63 11.33
N TYR A 101 -24.08 -2.19 10.39
CA TYR A 101 -24.46 -3.02 9.24
C TYR A 101 -23.26 -3.35 8.35
N LEU A 102 -22.39 -2.36 8.09
CA LEU A 102 -21.18 -2.60 7.32
C LEU A 102 -20.27 -3.60 8.03
N LEU A 103 -20.05 -3.45 9.35
CA LEU A 103 -19.25 -4.37 10.16
C LEU A 103 -19.79 -5.81 10.14
N ARG A 104 -21.12 -5.99 10.24
CA ARG A 104 -21.77 -7.30 10.12
C ARG A 104 -21.49 -7.96 8.78
N MET A 105 -21.60 -7.20 7.68
CA MET A 105 -21.28 -7.70 6.34
C MET A 105 -19.78 -8.04 6.18
N LEU A 106 -18.87 -7.31 6.83
CA LEU A 106 -17.43 -7.63 6.81
C LEU A 106 -17.09 -8.94 7.54
N THR A 107 -17.89 -9.30 8.54
CA THR A 107 -17.64 -10.46 9.41
C THR A 107 -17.94 -11.79 8.69
N TYR A 108 -18.84 -11.80 7.70
CA TYR A 108 -19.27 -13.01 7.00
C TYR A 108 -18.59 -13.17 5.63
N ARG A 109 -17.48 -13.93 5.59
CA ARG A 109 -16.49 -13.89 4.49
C ARG A 109 -16.57 -14.99 3.43
N LYS A 110 -17.54 -15.92 3.50
CA LYS A 110 -17.43 -17.21 2.81
C LYS A 110 -17.31 -17.15 1.27
N GLU A 111 -17.65 -16.03 0.62
CA GLU A 111 -17.70 -15.96 -0.86
C GLU A 111 -17.24 -14.61 -1.48
N HIS A 112 -16.52 -13.76 -0.74
CA HIS A 112 -16.13 -12.46 -1.27
C HIS A 112 -14.97 -12.58 -2.27
N LYS A 113 -15.17 -12.09 -3.50
CA LYS A 113 -14.11 -11.92 -4.51
C LYS A 113 -13.37 -10.61 -4.25
N ILE A 114 -12.15 -10.51 -4.76
CA ILE A 114 -11.28 -9.33 -4.65
C ILE A 114 -12.01 -8.05 -5.09
N ASP A 115 -12.82 -8.12 -6.15
CA ASP A 115 -13.63 -6.99 -6.62
C ASP A 115 -14.62 -6.48 -5.56
N HIS A 116 -15.22 -7.37 -4.76
CA HIS A 116 -16.02 -6.94 -3.61
C HIS A 116 -15.17 -6.16 -2.64
N PHE A 117 -13.92 -6.60 -2.43
CA PHE A 117 -13.05 -5.92 -1.49
C PHE A 117 -12.73 -4.48 -1.93
N ILE A 118 -12.49 -4.28 -3.20
CA ILE A 118 -12.23 -2.95 -3.77
C ILE A 118 -13.49 -2.08 -3.72
N GLU A 119 -14.66 -2.63 -4.04
CA GLU A 119 -15.92 -1.89 -3.96
C GLU A 119 -16.25 -1.47 -2.52
N TRP A 120 -15.92 -2.30 -1.52
CA TRP A 120 -15.98 -1.93 -0.10
C TRP A 120 -15.10 -0.75 0.27
N PHE A 121 -13.90 -0.63 -0.30
CA PHE A 121 -13.12 0.59 -0.14
C PHE A 121 -13.90 1.78 -0.68
N LYS A 122 -14.42 1.73 -1.91
CA LYS A 122 -15.26 2.81 -2.49
C LYS A 122 -16.44 3.19 -1.59
N CYS A 123 -17.00 2.22 -0.86
CA CYS A 123 -18.06 2.44 0.11
C CYS A 123 -17.62 3.34 1.28
N PHE A 124 -16.58 2.92 2.01
CA PHE A 124 -16.09 3.65 3.18
C PHE A 124 -15.58 5.06 2.85
N LEU A 125 -15.25 5.29 1.59
CA LEU A 125 -14.71 6.54 1.06
C LEU A 125 -15.72 7.68 0.90
N CYS A 126 -17.02 7.38 0.77
CA CYS A 126 -18.03 8.34 0.32
C CYS A 126 -18.71 9.18 1.42
N GLU A 127 -18.26 9.11 2.67
CA GLU A 127 -18.99 9.68 3.82
C GLU A 127 -18.36 10.96 4.37
N THR A 128 -19.20 11.91 4.80
CA THR A 128 -18.80 13.27 5.22
C THR A 128 -18.10 13.28 6.60
N ASP A 129 -17.51 14.43 6.98
CA ASP A 129 -16.55 14.56 8.09
C ASP A 129 -17.03 14.11 9.48
N GLU A 130 -18.31 14.18 9.79
CA GLU A 130 -18.84 14.03 11.16
C GLU A 130 -18.66 12.63 11.80
N ASN A 131 -18.48 11.57 11.01
CA ASN A 131 -18.38 10.18 11.51
C ASN A 131 -17.01 9.52 11.32
N TRP A 132 -15.96 10.30 11.03
CA TRP A 132 -14.64 9.80 10.62
C TRP A 132 -14.03 8.72 11.54
N ILE A 133 -14.13 8.86 12.87
CA ILE A 133 -13.55 7.90 13.84
C ILE A 133 -14.11 6.49 13.63
N LYS A 134 -15.43 6.35 13.45
CA LYS A 134 -16.06 5.05 13.20
C LYS A 134 -15.63 4.43 11.87
N TYR A 135 -15.28 5.26 10.88
CA TYR A 135 -14.78 4.79 9.59
C TYR A 135 -13.32 4.34 9.66
N GLN A 136 -12.50 4.92 10.53
CA GLN A 136 -11.15 4.40 10.79
C GLN A 136 -11.23 2.97 11.34
N ASP A 137 -12.11 2.72 12.32
CA ASP A 137 -12.32 1.38 12.88
C ASP A 137 -12.78 0.38 11.82
N LEU A 138 -13.69 0.80 10.93
CA LEU A 138 -14.15 -0.03 9.81
C LEU A 138 -13.03 -0.34 8.83
N VAL A 139 -12.21 0.64 8.44
CA VAL A 139 -11.06 0.44 7.57
C VAL A 139 -10.05 -0.51 8.23
N CYS A 140 -9.77 -0.35 9.52
CA CYS A 140 -8.91 -1.26 10.28
C CYS A 140 -9.46 -2.69 10.31
N HIS A 141 -10.73 -2.85 10.66
CA HIS A 141 -11.39 -4.16 10.70
C HIS A 141 -11.37 -4.82 9.33
N TRP A 142 -11.63 -4.03 8.30
CA TRP A 142 -11.66 -4.43 6.92
C TRP A 142 -10.29 -4.89 6.39
N THR A 143 -9.22 -4.13 6.64
CA THR A 143 -7.90 -4.56 6.17
C THR A 143 -7.41 -5.81 6.88
N ASN A 144 -7.71 -5.94 8.17
CA ASN A 144 -7.47 -7.17 8.92
C ASN A 144 -8.20 -8.37 8.31
N CYS A 145 -9.27 -8.13 7.52
CA CYS A 145 -9.94 -9.20 6.80
C CYS A 145 -9.10 -9.81 5.69
N PHE A 146 -8.52 -8.99 4.83
CA PHE A 146 -7.77 -9.48 3.67
C PHE A 146 -6.28 -9.70 3.94
N VAL A 147 -5.68 -9.13 5.00
CA VAL A 147 -4.28 -9.39 5.34
C VAL A 147 -4.00 -10.88 5.64
N LYS A 148 -5.02 -11.61 6.12
CA LYS A 148 -4.92 -13.06 6.31
C LYS A 148 -4.88 -13.85 4.98
N ASP A 149 -5.23 -13.22 3.87
CA ASP A 149 -5.20 -13.78 2.52
C ASP A 149 -4.18 -13.00 1.67
N GLN A 150 -2.98 -13.56 1.52
CA GLN A 150 -1.89 -12.90 0.79
C GLN A 150 -2.27 -12.56 -0.66
N ILE A 151 -3.10 -13.36 -1.32
CA ILE A 151 -3.52 -13.12 -2.71
C ILE A 151 -4.42 -11.89 -2.75
N ALA A 152 -5.41 -11.83 -1.86
CA ALA A 152 -6.31 -10.67 -1.78
C ALA A 152 -5.54 -9.39 -1.48
N LEU A 153 -4.58 -9.44 -0.54
CA LEU A 153 -3.72 -8.30 -0.24
C LEU A 153 -2.90 -7.86 -1.46
N PHE A 154 -2.28 -8.78 -2.21
CA PHE A 154 -1.49 -8.43 -3.39
C PHE A 154 -2.34 -7.72 -4.44
N GLU A 155 -3.53 -8.22 -4.73
CA GLU A 155 -4.41 -7.61 -5.72
C GLU A 155 -4.96 -6.26 -5.25
N ILE A 156 -5.24 -6.08 -3.96
CA ILE A 156 -5.63 -4.78 -3.39
C ILE A 156 -4.46 -3.79 -3.49
N MET A 157 -3.24 -4.21 -3.16
CA MET A 157 -2.05 -3.35 -3.24
C MET A 157 -1.74 -2.92 -4.67
N LYS A 158 -1.99 -3.77 -5.67
CA LYS A 158 -1.89 -3.37 -7.09
C LYS A 158 -2.84 -2.23 -7.47
N GLN A 159 -3.94 -2.07 -6.73
CA GLN A 159 -4.96 -1.04 -6.98
C GLN A 159 -4.86 0.15 -6.02
N VAL A 160 -3.86 0.19 -5.13
CA VAL A 160 -3.76 1.20 -4.07
C VAL A 160 -3.73 2.63 -4.61
N ASP A 161 -3.07 2.86 -5.75
CA ASP A 161 -3.05 4.17 -6.42
C ASP A 161 -4.47 4.65 -6.75
N SER A 162 -5.28 3.79 -7.38
CA SER A 162 -6.66 4.11 -7.74
C SER A 162 -7.54 4.36 -6.53
N LEU A 163 -7.28 3.67 -5.41
CA LEU A 163 -7.99 3.84 -4.16
C LEU A 163 -7.63 5.18 -3.50
N ILE A 164 -6.35 5.57 -3.51
CA ILE A 164 -5.88 6.86 -3.00
C ILE A 164 -6.45 8.00 -3.87
N ASP A 165 -6.42 7.87 -5.20
CA ASP A 165 -6.97 8.88 -6.12
C ASP A 165 -8.48 9.07 -5.90
N LEU A 166 -9.22 7.98 -5.69
CA LEU A 166 -10.62 8.05 -5.34
C LEU A 166 -10.82 8.78 -3.99
N TRP A 167 -9.97 8.50 -3.00
CA TRP A 167 -9.99 9.16 -1.69
C TRP A 167 -9.85 10.68 -1.81
N ILE A 168 -8.85 11.13 -2.59
CA ILE A 168 -8.58 12.54 -2.82
C ILE A 168 -9.74 13.20 -3.58
N LYS A 169 -10.32 12.53 -4.58
CA LYS A 169 -11.45 13.09 -5.34
C LYS A 169 -12.70 13.31 -4.50
N VAL A 170 -12.99 12.39 -3.57
CA VAL A 170 -14.21 12.44 -2.77
C VAL A 170 -14.09 13.41 -1.59
N ALA A 171 -12.88 13.60 -1.05
CA ALA A 171 -12.62 14.54 0.04
C ALA A 171 -11.32 15.35 -0.21
N PRO A 172 -11.31 16.27 -1.21
CA PRO A 172 -10.09 16.91 -1.70
C PRO A 172 -9.37 17.79 -0.67
N ASN A 173 -10.06 18.23 0.37
CA ASN A 173 -9.49 19.08 1.42
C ASN A 173 -9.22 18.32 2.74
N ASN A 174 -9.34 16.99 2.74
CA ASN A 174 -9.14 16.19 3.95
C ASN A 174 -7.85 15.34 3.87
N ASN A 175 -6.72 16.02 4.04
CA ASN A 175 -5.40 15.38 4.05
C ASN A 175 -5.27 14.34 5.17
N GLN A 176 -5.85 14.61 6.35
CA GLN A 176 -5.79 13.71 7.50
C GLN A 176 -6.32 12.31 7.18
N ARG A 177 -7.39 12.24 6.38
CA ARG A 177 -7.95 10.96 5.92
C ARG A 177 -7.03 10.23 4.96
N SER A 178 -6.47 10.95 3.98
CA SER A 178 -5.55 10.38 3.00
C SER A 178 -4.27 9.85 3.68
N ASP A 179 -3.76 10.60 4.65
CA ASP A 179 -2.53 10.26 5.36
C ASP A 179 -2.76 9.07 6.30
N PHE A 180 -3.92 9.00 6.98
CA PHE A 180 -4.33 7.81 7.73
C PHE A 180 -4.38 6.58 6.84
N PHE A 181 -5.05 6.65 5.68
CA PHE A 181 -5.18 5.50 4.80
C PHE A 181 -3.84 5.01 4.27
N VAL A 182 -3.00 5.94 3.79
CA VAL A 182 -1.65 5.61 3.31
C VAL A 182 -0.85 4.94 4.43
N THR A 183 -0.81 5.56 5.61
CA THR A 183 -0.08 5.01 6.78
C THR A 183 -0.59 3.62 7.12
N HIS A 184 -1.90 3.45 7.18
CA HIS A 184 -2.54 2.18 7.52
C HIS A 184 -2.22 1.08 6.50
N MET A 185 -2.33 1.35 5.20
CA MET A 185 -2.00 0.39 4.15
C MET A 185 -0.52 0.02 4.16
N VAL A 186 0.38 0.98 4.45
CA VAL A 186 1.80 0.70 4.67
C VAL A 186 1.96 -0.24 5.87
N THR A 187 1.33 0.04 7.02
CA THR A 187 1.37 -0.86 8.19
C THR A 187 0.90 -2.27 7.84
N GLN A 188 -0.14 -2.42 7.02
CA GLN A 188 -0.60 -3.74 6.56
C GLN A 188 0.41 -4.46 5.65
N CYS A 189 1.26 -3.74 4.92
CA CYS A 189 2.33 -4.38 4.15
C CYS A 189 3.38 -5.04 5.06
N TYR A 190 3.60 -4.48 6.25
CA TYR A 190 4.56 -4.99 7.23
C TYR A 190 3.97 -5.99 8.23
N SER A 191 2.64 -6.13 8.28
CA SER A 191 1.99 -7.17 9.09
C SER A 191 2.11 -8.57 8.48
N LEU A 192 2.52 -8.68 7.21
CA LEU A 192 2.91 -9.94 6.60
C LEU A 192 4.28 -10.41 7.10
N GLU A 193 4.42 -11.74 7.26
CA GLU A 193 5.71 -12.37 7.59
C GLU A 193 6.79 -12.11 6.51
N ASN A 194 6.41 -11.77 5.28
CA ASN A 194 7.36 -11.56 4.18
C ASN A 194 7.00 -10.35 3.27
N VAL A 195 7.42 -9.16 3.70
CA VAL A 195 7.32 -7.90 2.91
C VAL A 195 8.03 -7.98 1.55
N ASN A 196 9.05 -8.83 1.40
CA ASN A 196 9.75 -8.98 0.12
C ASN A 196 8.88 -9.65 -0.95
N ASN A 197 7.95 -10.52 -0.55
CA ASN A 197 6.97 -11.08 -1.47
C ASN A 197 6.01 -10.01 -2.00
N LEU A 198 5.68 -8.98 -1.20
CA LEU A 198 4.90 -7.84 -1.66
C LEU A 198 5.69 -7.01 -2.67
N LEU A 199 6.96 -6.72 -2.38
CA LEU A 199 7.84 -5.99 -3.29
C LEU A 199 7.95 -6.67 -4.66
N LYS A 200 8.08 -7.99 -4.66
CA LYS A 200 8.10 -8.83 -5.86
C LYS A 200 6.77 -8.83 -6.60
N ASN A 201 5.67 -9.17 -5.94
CA ASN A 201 4.45 -9.55 -6.64
C ASN A 201 3.44 -8.41 -6.85
N ALA A 202 3.52 -7.32 -6.09
CA ALA A 202 2.49 -6.28 -6.08
C ALA A 202 3.03 -4.85 -6.18
N LEU A 203 4.02 -4.49 -5.36
CA LEU A 203 4.40 -3.07 -5.20
C LEU A 203 5.11 -2.47 -6.42
N HIS A 204 5.55 -3.28 -7.38
CA HIS A 204 6.12 -2.80 -8.64
C HIS A 204 5.12 -2.02 -9.51
N THR A 205 3.81 -2.15 -9.27
CA THR A 205 2.77 -1.42 -10.02
C THR A 205 2.35 -0.11 -9.36
N VAL A 206 2.85 0.19 -8.16
CA VAL A 206 2.43 1.33 -7.32
C VAL A 206 3.28 2.55 -7.65
N ASN A 207 2.64 3.68 -7.92
CA ASN A 207 3.27 4.94 -8.33
C ASN A 207 2.94 6.11 -7.40
N ASN A 208 1.98 5.97 -6.49
CA ASN A 208 1.61 7.06 -5.58
C ASN A 208 2.78 7.47 -4.67
N GLU A 209 3.27 8.70 -4.83
CA GLU A 209 4.49 9.17 -4.15
C GLU A 209 4.37 9.17 -2.63
N LYS A 210 3.22 9.61 -2.08
CA LYS A 210 2.98 9.60 -0.63
C LYS A 210 3.08 8.19 -0.06
N PHE A 211 2.47 7.22 -0.76
CA PHE A 211 2.56 5.81 -0.35
C PHE A 211 3.99 5.29 -0.43
N LEU A 212 4.70 5.54 -1.53
CA LEU A 212 6.07 5.10 -1.72
C LEU A 212 7.02 5.68 -0.68
N GLU A 213 6.87 6.96 -0.33
CA GLU A 213 7.67 7.63 0.71
C GLU A 213 7.39 7.03 2.09
N ALA A 214 6.12 6.88 2.47
CA ALA A 214 5.73 6.26 3.73
C ALA A 214 6.23 4.81 3.83
N PHE A 215 6.12 4.04 2.74
CA PHE A 215 6.64 2.68 2.68
C PHE A 215 8.16 2.63 2.87
N LYS A 216 8.91 3.50 2.18
CA LYS A 216 10.38 3.58 2.28
C LYS A 216 10.83 3.89 3.71
N LYS A 217 10.17 4.84 4.36
CA LYS A 217 10.46 5.23 5.75
C LYS A 217 10.22 4.07 6.71
N GLU A 218 9.13 3.33 6.54
CA GLU A 218 8.86 2.16 7.39
C GLU A 218 9.84 1.02 7.08
N TYR A 219 10.24 0.83 5.81
CA TYR A 219 11.25 -0.17 5.43
C TYR A 219 12.60 0.12 6.09
N GLU A 220 13.02 1.38 6.04
CA GLU A 220 14.24 1.86 6.67
C GLU A 220 14.24 1.51 8.15
N LYS A 221 13.18 1.87 8.86
CA LYS A 221 13.02 1.59 10.29
C LYS A 221 13.02 0.10 10.60
N GLU A 222 12.17 -0.68 9.93
CA GLU A 222 11.91 -2.08 10.29
C GLU A 222 12.99 -3.05 9.80
N LYS A 223 13.61 -2.79 8.63
CA LYS A 223 14.56 -3.70 7.98
C LYS A 223 15.99 -3.18 7.96
N LEU A 224 16.21 -1.88 7.75
CA LEU A 224 17.57 -1.35 7.56
C LEU A 224 18.21 -0.89 8.86
N VAL A 225 17.52 -0.12 9.70
CA VAL A 225 18.04 0.35 11.00
C VAL A 225 18.22 -0.81 11.96
N ASN A 226 17.16 -1.62 12.15
CA ASN A 226 17.23 -2.82 12.99
C ASN A 226 18.23 -3.87 12.47
N GLY A 227 18.48 -3.87 11.15
CA GLY A 227 19.37 -4.80 10.46
C GLY A 227 20.74 -4.23 10.06
N LYS A 228 21.11 -3.02 10.52
CA LYS A 228 22.25 -2.25 9.94
C LYS A 228 23.54 -3.05 9.87
N GLY A 229 23.85 -3.83 10.92
CA GLY A 229 25.05 -4.67 10.96
C GLY A 229 25.10 -5.78 9.90
N ARG A 230 23.96 -6.22 9.38
CA ARG A 230 23.87 -7.29 8.37
C ARG A 230 23.98 -6.80 6.93
N LEU A 231 23.77 -5.51 6.67
CA LEU A 231 23.81 -4.94 5.31
C LEU A 231 25.15 -5.18 4.60
N ARG A 232 26.22 -5.35 5.37
CA ARG A 232 27.58 -5.61 4.89
C ARG A 232 27.82 -7.05 4.45
N ASN A 233 26.98 -8.00 4.88
CA ASN A 233 27.15 -9.40 4.50
C ASN A 233 26.39 -9.68 3.20
N LEU A 234 26.96 -9.30 2.05
CA LEU A 234 26.34 -9.46 0.72
C LEU A 234 26.17 -10.93 0.29
N LYS A 235 26.64 -11.90 1.08
CA LYS A 235 26.48 -13.33 0.82
C LYS A 235 25.35 -13.97 1.65
N ASP A 236 24.79 -13.24 2.60
CA ASP A 236 23.73 -13.73 3.49
C ASP A 236 22.36 -13.59 2.80
N PRO A 237 21.62 -14.70 2.57
CA PRO A 237 20.27 -14.66 2.00
C PRO A 237 19.26 -13.88 2.84
N THR A 238 19.56 -13.63 4.12
CA THR A 238 18.73 -12.84 5.02
C THR A 238 19.08 -11.35 5.03
N ASN A 239 20.15 -10.94 4.33
CA ASN A 239 20.52 -9.54 4.18
C ASN A 239 19.46 -8.80 3.34
N PRO A 240 18.87 -7.70 3.85
CA PRO A 240 17.89 -6.90 3.12
C PRO A 240 18.37 -6.42 1.75
N LEU A 241 19.62 -5.94 1.65
CA LEU A 241 20.20 -5.48 0.38
C LEU A 241 20.36 -6.64 -0.61
N PHE A 242 20.80 -7.82 -0.16
CA PHE A 242 20.89 -9.00 -1.01
C PHE A 242 19.52 -9.43 -1.55
N GLN A 243 18.50 -9.43 -0.70
CA GLN A 243 17.12 -9.75 -1.09
C GLN A 243 16.57 -8.75 -2.10
N LEU A 244 16.78 -7.45 -1.88
CA LEU A 244 16.38 -6.40 -2.80
C LEU A 244 17.07 -6.52 -4.15
N MET A 245 18.38 -6.77 -4.18
CA MET A 245 19.13 -7.01 -5.42
C MET A 245 18.59 -8.19 -6.20
N ASN A 246 18.26 -9.30 -5.53
CA ASN A 246 17.66 -10.47 -6.19
C ASN A 246 16.29 -10.13 -6.81
N ILE A 247 15.43 -9.40 -6.10
CA ILE A 247 14.14 -8.95 -6.65
C ILE A 247 14.37 -8.02 -7.84
N ALA A 248 15.32 -7.10 -7.74
CA ALA A 248 15.65 -6.17 -8.81
C ALA A 248 16.08 -6.90 -10.09
N GLU A 249 16.92 -7.93 -9.97
CA GLU A 249 17.33 -8.77 -11.11
C GLU A 249 16.17 -9.55 -11.71
N GLU A 250 15.30 -10.16 -10.88
CA GLU A 250 14.09 -10.85 -11.36
C GLU A 250 13.16 -9.93 -12.18
N HIS A 251 13.08 -8.65 -11.80
CA HIS A 251 12.31 -7.61 -12.49
C HIS A 251 13.14 -6.81 -13.52
N LYS A 252 14.34 -7.26 -13.90
CA LYS A 252 15.22 -6.58 -14.86
C LYS A 252 15.43 -5.09 -14.55
N ARG A 253 15.55 -4.74 -13.27
CA ARG A 253 15.74 -3.36 -12.78
C ARG A 253 14.60 -2.38 -13.10
N GLN A 254 13.39 -2.89 -13.37
CA GLN A 254 12.22 -2.05 -13.69
C GLN A 254 11.38 -1.69 -12.46
N ASN A 255 11.62 -2.33 -11.32
CA ASN A 255 10.86 -2.12 -10.10
C ASN A 255 11.39 -0.89 -9.33
N LYS A 256 10.79 0.29 -9.60
CA LYS A 256 11.26 1.58 -9.07
C LYS A 256 11.37 1.61 -7.54
N ILE A 257 10.39 1.07 -6.81
CA ILE A 257 10.44 1.07 -5.34
C ILE A 257 11.60 0.21 -4.83
N VAL A 258 11.91 -0.90 -5.50
CA VAL A 258 13.05 -1.75 -5.13
C VAL A 258 14.37 -1.03 -5.40
N GLU A 259 14.52 -0.35 -6.53
CA GLU A 259 15.72 0.46 -6.82
C GLU A 259 15.93 1.57 -5.79
N ASP A 260 14.86 2.29 -5.42
CA ASP A 260 14.93 3.32 -4.38
C ASP A 260 15.39 2.72 -3.03
N LEU A 261 14.89 1.53 -2.67
CA LEU A 261 15.28 0.84 -1.44
C LEU A 261 16.72 0.31 -1.49
N ILE A 262 17.21 -0.11 -2.66
CA ILE A 262 18.62 -0.49 -2.85
C ILE A 262 19.51 0.73 -2.62
N ILE A 263 19.17 1.87 -3.22
CA ILE A 263 19.91 3.13 -3.04
C ILE A 263 19.93 3.53 -1.56
N LEU A 264 18.77 3.46 -0.90
CA LEU A 264 18.64 3.76 0.52
C LEU A 264 19.51 2.82 1.38
N ALA A 265 19.39 1.50 1.19
CA ALA A 265 20.17 0.52 1.93
C ALA A 265 21.68 0.70 1.72
N ALA A 266 22.11 0.95 0.48
CA ALA A 266 23.51 1.19 0.15
C ALA A 266 24.04 2.49 0.78
N SER A 267 23.21 3.53 0.90
CA SER A 267 23.61 4.80 1.53
C SER A 267 23.88 4.67 3.05
N MET A 268 23.32 3.64 3.70
CA MET A 268 23.51 3.38 5.13
C MET A 268 24.76 2.56 5.45
N ILE A 269 25.46 2.09 4.41
CA ILE A 269 26.69 1.29 4.55
C ILE A 269 27.87 2.24 4.77
N GLU A 270 28.52 2.09 5.92
CA GLU A 270 29.77 2.79 6.22
C GLU A 270 30.95 1.83 6.08
N VAL A 271 31.96 2.24 5.31
CA VAL A 271 33.23 1.52 5.17
C VAL A 271 34.28 2.26 6.00
N GLY A 272 34.88 1.61 6.99
CA GLY A 272 35.94 2.24 7.80
C GLY A 272 37.26 2.36 7.01
N ASP A 273 38.12 3.33 7.34
CA ASP A 273 39.45 3.45 6.68
C ASP A 273 40.30 2.18 6.89
N ASN A 274 40.26 1.60 8.09
CA ASN A 274 40.98 0.36 8.40
C ASN A 274 40.46 -0.82 7.59
N GLU A 275 39.14 -0.92 7.39
CA GLU A 275 38.54 -1.96 6.57
C GLU A 275 38.90 -1.75 5.10
N LEU A 276 38.81 -0.51 4.61
CA LEU A 276 39.17 -0.18 3.25
C LEU A 276 40.61 -0.60 2.93
N LEU A 277 41.56 -0.24 3.79
CA LEU A 277 42.96 -0.63 3.66
C LEU A 277 43.14 -2.14 3.85
N ASN A 278 42.43 -2.77 4.78
CA ASN A 278 42.52 -4.20 4.97
C ASN A 278 42.06 -4.97 3.72
N ASP A 279 40.92 -4.62 3.17
CA ASP A 279 40.27 -5.35 2.08
C ASP A 279 40.89 -5.09 0.71
N THR A 280 41.65 -4.00 0.56
CA THR A 280 42.27 -3.60 -0.72
C THR A 280 43.80 -3.65 -0.72
N PHE A 281 44.43 -3.55 0.45
CA PHE A 281 45.88 -3.48 0.57
C PHE A 281 46.47 -4.56 1.47
N ASN A 282 45.96 -4.83 2.68
CA ASN A 282 46.62 -5.77 3.61
C ASN A 282 46.26 -7.24 3.36
N ASN A 283 45.01 -7.53 3.02
CA ASN A 283 44.49 -8.87 2.80
C ASN A 283 43.41 -8.89 1.71
N PRO A 284 43.76 -8.52 0.46
CA PRO A 284 42.79 -8.49 -0.63
C PRO A 284 42.27 -9.89 -0.96
N SER A 285 40.96 -10.02 -1.12
CA SER A 285 40.29 -11.28 -1.49
C SER A 285 39.00 -10.99 -2.26
N ARG A 286 38.58 -11.90 -3.15
CA ARG A 286 37.29 -11.80 -3.84
C ARG A 286 36.08 -11.89 -2.91
N SER A 287 36.31 -12.35 -1.69
CA SER A 287 35.29 -12.44 -0.66
C SER A 287 35.18 -11.20 0.22
N THR A 288 36.10 -10.23 0.10
CA THR A 288 36.04 -9.02 0.92
C THR A 288 34.89 -8.14 0.51
N PHE A 289 34.38 -7.36 1.46
CA PHE A 289 33.22 -6.52 1.23
C PHE A 289 33.50 -5.46 0.16
N VAL A 290 34.68 -4.84 0.23
CA VAL A 290 35.11 -3.84 -0.75
C VAL A 290 35.23 -4.42 -2.15
N TYR A 291 35.79 -5.62 -2.30
CA TYR A 291 35.88 -6.26 -3.63
C TYR A 291 34.50 -6.53 -4.21
N LEU A 292 33.56 -7.04 -3.39
CA LEU A 292 32.19 -7.29 -3.84
C LEU A 292 31.50 -6.01 -4.31
N ILE A 293 31.67 -4.88 -3.60
CA ILE A 293 31.11 -3.60 -4.05
C ILE A 293 31.72 -3.14 -5.37
N LEU A 294 33.05 -3.23 -5.51
CA LEU A 294 33.77 -2.72 -6.69
C LEU A 294 33.47 -3.53 -7.97
N PHE A 295 33.24 -4.83 -7.85
CA PHE A 295 33.17 -5.72 -9.02
C PHE A 295 31.80 -6.38 -9.24
N ASP A 296 30.84 -6.24 -8.31
CA ASP A 296 29.46 -6.60 -8.61
C ASP A 296 28.82 -5.53 -9.50
N LYS A 297 28.43 -5.94 -10.71
CA LYS A 297 27.76 -5.06 -11.70
C LYS A 297 26.55 -4.36 -11.12
N SER A 298 25.81 -5.03 -10.24
CA SER A 298 24.62 -4.53 -9.57
C SER A 298 24.88 -3.34 -8.64
N LEU A 299 26.12 -3.21 -8.14
CA LEU A 299 26.52 -2.20 -7.17
C LEU A 299 27.32 -1.06 -7.80
N SER A 300 27.85 -1.26 -9.01
CA SER A 300 28.66 -0.29 -9.76
C SER A 300 28.03 1.09 -9.95
N SER A 301 26.69 1.16 -10.04
CA SER A 301 25.94 2.40 -10.22
C SER A 301 25.63 3.12 -8.90
N LEU A 302 25.84 2.47 -7.76
CA LEU A 302 25.44 2.99 -6.45
C LEU A 302 26.47 3.98 -5.88
N SER A 303 26.02 4.84 -4.98
CA SER A 303 26.87 5.85 -4.34
C SER A 303 28.04 5.24 -3.57
N ILE A 304 27.83 4.09 -2.92
CA ILE A 304 28.88 3.41 -2.14
C ILE A 304 30.08 3.01 -3.01
N HIS A 305 29.86 2.59 -4.25
CA HIS A 305 30.92 2.27 -5.21
C HIS A 305 31.80 3.51 -5.48
N LYS A 306 31.16 4.65 -5.79
CA LYS A 306 31.85 5.92 -6.02
C LYS A 306 32.60 6.41 -4.77
N ILE A 307 32.02 6.25 -3.59
CA ILE A 307 32.65 6.63 -2.31
C ILE A 307 33.93 5.82 -2.09
N ILE A 308 33.88 4.50 -2.32
CA ILE A 308 35.05 3.63 -2.17
C ILE A 308 36.13 4.01 -3.16
N ILE A 309 35.81 4.17 -4.46
CA ILE A 309 36.78 4.56 -5.49
C ILE A 309 37.45 5.89 -5.10
N ASN A 310 36.66 6.93 -4.80
CA ASN A 310 37.21 8.24 -4.43
C ASN A 310 38.15 8.18 -3.22
N ARG A 311 37.81 7.38 -2.20
CA ARG A 311 38.67 7.21 -1.02
C ARG A 311 39.95 6.45 -1.33
N LEU A 312 39.89 5.44 -2.19
CA LEU A 312 41.08 4.73 -2.67
C LEU A 312 41.97 5.63 -3.54
N SER A 313 41.40 6.44 -4.43
CA SER A 313 42.15 7.41 -5.24
C SER A 313 42.84 8.45 -4.35
N GLN A 314 42.15 8.98 -3.33
CA GLN A 314 42.76 9.89 -2.35
C GLN A 314 43.90 9.23 -1.56
N GLN A 315 43.74 7.95 -1.20
CA GLN A 315 44.78 7.19 -0.52
C GLN A 315 46.01 6.98 -1.44
N TRP A 316 45.77 6.68 -2.72
CA TRP A 316 46.81 6.57 -3.73
C TRP A 316 47.59 7.89 -3.87
N THR A 317 46.90 9.02 -4.04
CA THR A 317 47.53 10.34 -4.12
C THR A 317 48.38 10.65 -2.88
N LYS A 318 47.91 10.29 -1.68
CA LYS A 318 48.70 10.45 -0.45
C LYS A 318 49.98 9.61 -0.46
N TRP A 319 49.91 8.38 -0.97
CA TRP A 319 51.08 7.51 -1.09
C TRP A 319 52.07 7.96 -2.16
N GLU A 320 51.59 8.57 -3.25
CA GLU A 320 52.46 9.17 -4.27
C GLU A 320 53.14 10.45 -3.77
N GLN A 321 52.43 11.27 -2.99
CA GLN A 321 52.94 12.53 -2.46
C GLN A 321 53.79 12.36 -1.20
N GLY A 322 53.66 11.22 -0.50
CA GLY A 322 54.47 10.83 0.66
C GLY A 322 55.45 9.70 0.34
N THR A 323 56.21 9.26 1.33
CA THR A 323 56.97 8.00 1.24
C THR A 323 56.07 6.82 1.65
N LEU A 324 55.76 5.95 0.69
CA LEU A 324 55.32 4.57 0.96
C LEU A 324 56.25 3.94 2.01
N LEU A 325 55.70 3.44 3.12
CA LEU A 325 56.53 2.84 4.16
C LEU A 325 57.08 1.50 3.66
N ALA A 326 58.31 1.15 4.06
CA ALA A 326 58.91 -0.14 3.70
C ALA A 326 58.07 -1.35 4.18
N SER A 327 57.26 -1.18 5.22
CA SER A 327 56.26 -2.16 5.67
C SER A 327 55.17 -2.41 4.64
N ASP A 328 54.75 -1.36 3.93
CA ASP A 328 53.67 -1.42 2.94
C ASP A 328 54.17 -2.17 1.69
N ILE A 329 55.41 -1.87 1.26
CA ILE A 329 56.10 -2.57 0.16
C ILE A 329 56.26 -4.07 0.47
N ARG A 330 56.71 -4.42 1.68
CA ARG A 330 56.89 -5.82 2.11
C ARG A 330 55.58 -6.60 2.21
N THR A 331 54.47 -5.93 2.48
CA THR A 331 53.15 -6.59 2.55
C THR A 331 52.74 -7.11 1.17
N TRP A 332 52.90 -6.30 0.13
CA TRP A 332 52.58 -6.67 -1.24
C TRP A 332 53.53 -7.73 -1.84
N GLU A 333 54.84 -7.61 -1.58
CA GLU A 333 55.84 -8.56 -2.10
C GLU A 333 55.56 -10.01 -1.69
N ASN A 334 55.06 -10.20 -0.47
CA ASN A 334 54.77 -11.50 0.12
C ASN A 334 53.40 -12.10 -0.28
N PHE A 335 52.60 -11.39 -1.09
CA PHE A 335 51.30 -11.93 -1.50
C PHE A 335 51.41 -13.18 -2.37
N PRO A 336 50.55 -14.19 -2.13
CA PRO A 336 50.29 -15.26 -3.08
C PRO A 336 49.83 -14.70 -4.43
N LYS A 337 50.00 -15.49 -5.49
CA LYS A 337 49.66 -15.11 -6.87
C LYS A 337 48.22 -14.60 -7.02
N GLU A 338 47.26 -15.22 -6.33
CA GLU A 338 45.85 -14.82 -6.38
C GLU A 338 45.62 -13.45 -5.74
N GLN A 339 46.18 -13.20 -4.55
CA GLN A 339 46.08 -11.90 -3.89
C GLN A 339 46.75 -10.79 -4.69
N LYS A 340 47.88 -11.06 -5.35
CA LYS A 340 48.52 -10.11 -6.28
C LYS A 340 47.61 -9.76 -7.45
N ALA A 341 46.91 -10.75 -8.03
CA ALA A 341 45.97 -10.49 -9.12
C ALA A 341 44.79 -9.62 -8.66
N ILE A 342 44.21 -9.90 -7.49
CA ILE A 342 43.09 -9.14 -6.91
C ILE A 342 43.52 -7.71 -6.58
N PHE A 343 44.69 -7.56 -5.96
CA PHE A 343 45.29 -6.26 -5.70
C PHE A 343 45.42 -5.45 -6.99
N HIS A 344 46.06 -6.02 -8.03
CA HIS A 344 46.21 -5.34 -9.31
C HIS A 344 44.87 -4.97 -9.94
N GLU A 345 43.86 -5.83 -9.83
CA GLU A 345 42.51 -5.57 -10.35
C GLU A 345 41.88 -4.34 -9.68
N ILE A 346 41.89 -4.27 -8.35
CA ILE A 346 41.37 -3.14 -7.57
C ILE A 346 42.10 -1.85 -7.94
N TRP A 347 43.44 -1.85 -7.89
CA TRP A 347 44.21 -0.63 -8.09
C TRP A 347 44.26 -0.19 -9.57
N SER A 348 44.08 -1.11 -10.52
CA SER A 348 43.87 -0.75 -11.92
C SER A 348 42.52 -0.10 -12.18
N LEU A 349 41.48 -0.43 -11.40
CA LEU A 349 40.20 0.27 -11.45
C LEU A 349 40.36 1.69 -10.92
N VAL A 350 41.01 1.83 -9.76
CA VAL A 350 41.28 3.14 -9.12
C VAL A 350 42.10 4.06 -10.00
N ALA A 351 43.07 3.54 -10.76
CA ALA A 351 43.93 4.34 -11.64
C ALA A 351 43.27 4.80 -12.95
N LYS A 352 42.10 4.24 -13.31
CA LYS A 352 41.36 4.59 -14.55
C LYS A 352 40.35 5.71 -14.36
N GLU A 353 39.92 5.94 -13.12
CA GLU A 353 39.02 7.01 -12.70
C GLU A 353 39.83 8.21 -12.23
#